data_AF-A0A497R3Q6-F1
#
_entry.id   AF-A0A497R3Q6-F1
#
_cell.length_a   1.000
_cell.length_b   1.000
_cell.length_c   1.000
_cell.angle_alpha   90.00
_cell.angle_beta   90.00
_cell.angle_gamma   90.00
#
_symmetry.space_group_name_H-M   'P 1'
#
loop_
_entity.id
_entity.type
_entity.pdbx_description
1 polymer ?
#
loop_
_entity_poly.entity_id
_entity_poly.type
_entity_poly.pdbx_seq_one_letter_code
_entity_poly.pdbx_strand_id
1 'polypeptide(L)'
;MVSLFSIPRKNLQAGDKLANRTAHVSFGFILGMIYIPIDIIVINNNLNFPYLKNTWPFWILALMLTILGSEGPDFDQLYNFMSHRDIITHSAFYPGIFFGIGIWFRLTTNHVLVTVFIPFLIAYASHLFLDYFPNIDTRDLYKGELRIKEKKGTFLMHMPFLFEDRKGKKRKTLDVKHTERWLLVNAVLTFAMAMLLSLAKYYYPLPPLSF
;
A
#
# COMPACT_ATOMS: atom_id res chain seq x y z
N MET A 1 7.88 -13.92 45.78
CA MET A 1 7.64 -12.67 45.01
C MET A 1 6.79 -13.01 43.80
N VAL A 2 5.51 -12.63 43.82
CA VAL A 2 4.56 -12.87 42.72
C VAL A 2 4.69 -11.70 41.74
N SER A 3 5.08 -11.98 40.50
CA SER A 3 5.09 -11.01 39.40
C SER A 3 3.66 -10.58 39.07
N LEU A 4 3.17 -9.52 39.73
CA LEU A 4 1.77 -9.06 39.70
C LEU A 4 1.38 -8.22 38.47
N PHE A 5 2.21 -8.14 37.43
CA PHE A 5 1.90 -7.37 36.23
C PHE A 5 2.26 -8.10 34.93
N SER A 6 1.80 -9.34 34.78
CA SER A 6 1.74 -9.94 33.44
C SER A 6 0.56 -9.33 32.68
N ILE A 7 0.82 -8.29 31.89
CA ILE A 7 -0.16 -7.78 30.93
C ILE A 7 -0.57 -8.94 30.03
N PRO A 8 -1.88 -9.23 29.86
CA PRO A 8 -2.33 -10.36 29.05
C PRO A 8 -1.84 -10.21 27.61
N ARG A 9 -1.11 -11.22 27.10
CA ARG A 9 -0.48 -11.23 25.76
C ARG A 9 -1.46 -10.93 24.61
N LYS A 10 -2.77 -11.19 24.78
CA LYS A 10 -3.80 -10.85 23.78
C LYS A 10 -3.92 -9.35 23.52
N ASN A 11 -3.76 -8.49 24.52
CA ASN A 11 -3.85 -7.03 24.35
C ASN A 11 -2.61 -6.48 23.63
N LEU A 12 -1.46 -7.14 23.77
CA LEU A 12 -0.22 -6.75 23.13
C LEU A 12 -0.22 -7.02 21.61
N GLN A 13 -0.79 -8.14 21.16
CA GLN A 13 -0.91 -8.44 19.72
C GLN A 13 -1.85 -7.47 18.98
N ALA A 14 -2.92 -7.01 19.64
CA ALA A 14 -3.83 -6.02 19.06
C ALA A 14 -3.13 -4.65 18.90
N GLY A 15 -2.34 -4.23 19.88
CA GLY A 15 -1.55 -2.99 19.83
C GLY A 15 -0.48 -3.01 18.73
N ASP A 16 0.27 -4.11 18.59
CA ASP A 16 1.32 -4.24 17.56
C ASP A 16 0.72 -4.23 16.14
N LYS A 17 -0.45 -4.87 15.92
CA LYS A 17 -1.17 -4.80 14.64
C LYS A 17 -1.62 -3.38 14.31
N LEU A 18 -2.16 -2.66 15.30
CA LEU A 18 -2.64 -1.29 15.12
C LEU A 18 -1.48 -0.34 14.78
N ALA A 19 -0.35 -0.47 15.48
CA ALA A 19 0.85 0.33 15.22
C ALA A 19 1.43 0.10 13.81
N ASN A 20 1.45 -1.16 13.34
CA ASN A 20 1.92 -1.47 11.99
C ASN A 20 1.01 -0.85 10.91
N ARG A 21 -0.31 -0.95 11.09
CA ARG A 21 -1.28 -0.32 10.19
C ARG A 21 -1.12 1.21 10.17
N THR A 22 -0.95 1.84 11.34
CA THR A 22 -0.71 3.28 11.40
C THR A 22 0.54 3.66 10.61
N ALA A 23 1.63 2.91 10.72
CA ALA A 23 2.84 3.16 9.94
C ALA A 23 2.59 3.04 8.42
N HIS A 24 1.88 1.99 7.98
CA HIS A 24 1.53 1.80 6.57
C HIS A 24 0.72 2.98 6.02
N VAL A 25 -0.35 3.37 6.73
CA VAL A 25 -1.24 4.46 6.31
C VAL A 25 -0.52 5.81 6.35
N SER A 26 0.23 6.10 7.42
CA SER A 26 0.97 7.35 7.55
C SER A 26 2.05 7.49 6.47
N PHE A 27 2.81 6.44 6.20
CA PHE A 27 3.87 6.48 5.20
C PHE A 27 3.31 6.65 3.78
N GLY A 28 2.29 5.87 3.42
CA GLY A 28 1.61 6.02 2.13
C GLY A 28 0.99 7.41 1.97
N PHE A 29 0.34 7.94 3.02
CA PHE A 29 -0.23 9.29 3.02
C PHE A 29 0.84 10.38 2.81
N ILE A 30 1.99 10.28 3.50
CA ILE A 30 3.12 11.20 3.31
C ILE A 30 3.61 11.18 1.86
N LEU A 31 3.78 9.99 1.28
CA LEU A 31 4.19 9.86 -0.12
C LEU A 31 3.17 10.49 -1.09
N GLY A 32 1.87 10.29 -0.86
CA GLY A 32 0.82 10.94 -1.64
C GLY A 32 0.85 12.47 -1.51
N MET A 33 1.05 12.98 -0.29
CA MET A 33 1.19 14.42 -0.01
C MET A 33 2.44 15.03 -0.66
N ILE A 34 3.51 14.26 -0.85
CA ILE A 34 4.71 14.69 -1.59
C ILE A 34 4.45 14.67 -3.10
N TYR A 35 3.75 13.64 -3.59
CA TYR A 35 3.46 13.49 -5.01
C TYR A 35 2.58 14.62 -5.56
N ILE A 36 1.54 15.03 -4.84
CA ILE A 36 0.57 16.03 -5.34
C ILE A 36 1.24 17.37 -5.72
N PRO A 37 2.09 17.99 -4.87
CA PRO A 37 2.85 19.19 -5.25
C PRO A 37 3.78 18.95 -6.43
N ILE A 38 4.47 17.79 -6.51
CA ILE A 38 5.31 17.44 -7.66
C ILE A 38 4.46 17.40 -8.93
N ASP A 39 3.27 16.82 -8.85
CA ASP A 39 2.38 16.73 -10.00
C ASP A 39 1.91 18.12 -10.46
N ILE A 40 1.46 18.97 -9.54
CA ILE A 40 1.02 20.34 -9.85
C ILE A 40 2.15 21.19 -10.44
N ILE A 41 3.32 21.18 -9.79
CA ILE A 41 4.44 22.10 -10.11
C ILE A 41 5.28 21.56 -11.26
N VAL A 42 5.67 20.29 -11.22
CA VAL A 42 6.64 19.70 -12.16
C VAL A 42 5.94 19.07 -13.37
N ILE A 43 4.87 18.31 -13.14
CA ILE A 43 4.25 17.53 -14.21
C ILE A 43 3.31 18.37 -15.06
N ASN A 44 2.48 19.22 -14.45
CA ASN A 44 1.56 20.09 -15.20
C ASN A 44 2.13 21.48 -15.46
N ASN A 45 3.19 21.89 -14.75
CA ASN A 45 3.75 23.25 -14.79
C ASN A 45 2.66 24.33 -14.68
N ASN A 46 1.64 24.10 -13.83
CA ASN A 46 0.41 24.88 -13.87
C ASN A 46 -0.06 25.27 -12.46
N LEU A 47 0.43 26.43 -12.00
CA LEU A 47 -0.05 27.08 -10.79
C LEU A 47 -1.15 28.11 -11.08
N ASN A 48 -1.74 28.09 -12.28
CA ASN A 48 -2.78 29.05 -12.60
C ASN A 48 -4.07 28.75 -11.81
N PHE A 49 -4.75 29.81 -11.38
CA PHE A 49 -5.93 29.68 -10.53
C PHE A 49 -7.09 28.89 -11.20
N PRO A 50 -7.40 29.07 -12.50
CA PRO A 50 -8.43 28.28 -13.17
C PRO A 50 -8.17 26.77 -13.13
N TYR A 51 -6.93 26.35 -13.37
CA TYR A 51 -6.52 24.95 -13.30
C TYR A 51 -6.69 24.41 -11.89
N LEU A 52 -6.17 25.11 -10.87
CA LEU A 52 -6.30 24.69 -9.48
C LEU A 52 -7.78 24.58 -9.07
N LYS A 53 -8.61 25.56 -9.44
CA LYS A 53 -10.06 25.57 -9.18
C LYS A 53 -10.80 24.41 -9.85
N ASN A 54 -10.38 23.99 -11.04
CA ASN A 54 -11.03 22.90 -11.77
C ASN A 54 -10.47 21.52 -11.39
N THR A 55 -9.27 21.45 -10.83
CA THR A 55 -8.59 20.17 -10.55
C THR A 55 -8.55 19.76 -9.07
N TRP A 56 -8.83 20.67 -8.13
CA TRP A 56 -8.79 20.34 -6.69
C TRP A 56 -9.67 19.16 -6.24
N PRO A 57 -10.84 18.86 -6.84
CA PRO A 57 -11.60 17.68 -6.43
C PRO A 57 -10.84 16.39 -6.72
N PHE A 58 -10.04 16.35 -7.80
CA PHE A 58 -9.22 15.19 -8.14
C PHE A 58 -8.03 15.01 -7.20
N TRP A 59 -7.47 16.10 -6.65
CA TRP A 59 -6.43 16.02 -5.62
C TRP A 59 -6.97 15.44 -4.31
N ILE A 60 -8.18 15.83 -3.91
CA ILE A 60 -8.84 15.22 -2.75
C ILE A 60 -9.10 13.74 -3.00
N LEU A 61 -9.61 13.39 -4.18
CA LEU A 61 -9.83 11.99 -4.54
C LEU A 61 -8.51 11.21 -4.55
N ALA A 62 -7.41 11.81 -5.00
CA ALA A 62 -6.09 11.20 -4.98
C ALA A 62 -5.61 10.93 -3.54
N LEU A 63 -5.84 11.86 -2.61
CA LEU A 63 -5.55 11.66 -1.18
C LEU A 63 -6.41 10.54 -0.58
N MET A 64 -7.70 10.50 -0.90
CA MET A 64 -8.58 9.41 -0.46
C MET A 64 -8.12 8.06 -0.99
N LEU A 65 -7.73 7.98 -2.26
CA LEU A 65 -7.18 6.76 -2.83
C LEU A 65 -5.79 6.41 -2.28
N THR A 66 -5.02 7.38 -1.80
CA THR A 66 -3.75 7.11 -1.11
C THR A 66 -4.00 6.31 0.18
N ILE A 67 -5.04 6.68 0.94
CA ILE A 67 -5.46 5.91 2.12
C ILE A 67 -5.91 4.50 1.69
N LEU A 68 -6.76 4.40 0.66
CA LEU A 68 -7.21 3.11 0.15
C LEU A 68 -6.05 2.22 -0.33
N GLY A 69 -5.07 2.78 -1.02
CA GLY A 69 -3.88 2.05 -1.48
C GLY A 69 -3.04 1.56 -0.30
N SER A 70 -2.93 2.36 0.75
CA SER A 70 -2.22 1.98 1.98
C SER A 70 -2.95 0.95 2.82
N GLU A 71 -4.28 0.88 2.77
CA GLU A 71 -5.08 -0.08 3.55
C GLU A 71 -5.43 -1.35 2.78
N GLY A 72 -5.45 -1.27 1.44
CA GLY A 72 -5.89 -2.35 0.55
C GLY A 72 -5.27 -3.71 0.86
N PRO A 73 -3.93 -3.82 1.06
CA PRO A 73 -3.32 -5.12 1.36
C PRO A 73 -3.79 -5.74 2.67
N ASP A 74 -4.07 -4.93 3.70
CA ASP A 74 -4.51 -5.39 5.03
C ASP A 74 -6.05 -5.59 5.13
N PHE A 75 -6.80 -5.43 4.03
CA PHE A 75 -8.25 -5.58 4.04
C PHE A 75 -8.70 -7.00 4.46
N ASP A 76 -7.90 -8.01 4.14
CA ASP A 76 -8.10 -9.39 4.59
C ASP A 76 -8.00 -9.56 6.11
N GLN A 77 -7.12 -8.78 6.75
CA GLN A 77 -6.93 -8.77 8.20
C GLN A 77 -7.97 -7.92 8.92
N LEU A 78 -8.40 -6.81 8.30
CA LEU A 78 -9.31 -5.83 8.92
C LEU A 78 -10.67 -6.44 9.30
N TYR A 79 -11.18 -7.33 8.45
CA TYR A 79 -12.45 -8.02 8.69
C TYR A 79 -12.29 -9.38 9.38
N ASN A 80 -11.07 -9.70 9.85
CA ASN A 80 -10.71 -11.03 10.38
C ASN A 80 -11.12 -12.18 9.46
N PHE A 81 -11.26 -11.94 8.15
CA PHE A 81 -11.56 -13.00 7.20
C PHE A 81 -10.44 -14.04 7.21
N MET A 82 -9.20 -13.58 7.45
CA MET A 82 -8.04 -14.46 7.56
C MET A 82 -7.13 -14.06 8.72
N SER A 83 -6.55 -15.08 9.37
CA SER A 83 -5.59 -14.91 10.47
C SER A 83 -4.19 -14.53 9.99
N HIS A 84 -3.97 -14.53 8.68
CA HIS A 84 -2.70 -14.30 7.99
C HIS A 84 -2.97 -13.58 6.67
N ARG A 85 -1.90 -13.10 6.04
CA ARG A 85 -1.96 -12.36 4.78
C ARG A 85 -2.37 -13.23 3.61
N ASP A 86 -3.18 -12.66 2.73
CA ASP A 86 -3.57 -13.26 1.47
C ASP A 86 -2.62 -12.84 0.34
N ILE A 87 -2.27 -13.81 -0.49
CA ILE A 87 -1.39 -13.57 -1.63
C ILE A 87 -2.02 -12.61 -2.65
N ILE A 88 -3.35 -12.60 -2.81
CA ILE A 88 -4.07 -11.73 -3.75
C ILE A 88 -4.06 -10.31 -3.24
N THR A 89 -4.39 -10.07 -1.97
CA THR A 89 -4.39 -8.72 -1.41
C THR A 89 -3.00 -8.11 -1.34
N HIS A 90 -1.94 -8.93 -1.37
CA HIS A 90 -0.53 -8.50 -1.44
C HIS A 90 0.09 -8.77 -2.82
N SER A 91 -0.71 -8.81 -3.87
CA SER A 91 -0.25 -8.98 -5.25
C SER A 91 -0.38 -7.69 -6.05
N ALA A 92 0.39 -7.58 -7.14
CA ALA A 92 0.24 -6.53 -8.12
C ALA A 92 -1.03 -6.68 -8.97
N PHE A 93 -1.85 -7.71 -8.76
CA PHE A 93 -3.10 -7.92 -9.51
C PHE A 93 -4.13 -6.83 -9.19
N TYR A 94 -4.39 -6.59 -7.90
CA TYR A 94 -5.33 -5.55 -7.46
C TYR A 94 -4.92 -4.15 -7.94
N PRO A 95 -3.69 -3.66 -7.71
CA PRO A 95 -3.26 -2.38 -8.27
C PRO A 95 -3.16 -2.40 -9.81
N GLY A 96 -2.94 -3.56 -10.42
CA GLY A 96 -2.98 -3.73 -11.88
C GLY A 96 -4.31 -3.34 -12.50
N ILE A 97 -5.44 -3.54 -11.80
CA ILE A 97 -6.77 -3.08 -12.26
C ILE A 97 -6.81 -1.56 -12.30
N PHE A 98 -6.35 -0.87 -11.24
CA PHE A 98 -6.30 0.59 -11.18
C PHE A 98 -5.30 1.16 -12.19
N PHE A 99 -4.18 0.48 -12.42
CA PHE A 99 -3.24 0.84 -13.48
C PHE A 99 -3.91 0.77 -14.87
N GLY A 100 -4.62 -0.33 -15.17
CA GLY A 100 -5.37 -0.47 -16.42
C GLY A 100 -6.43 0.61 -16.62
N ILE A 101 -7.17 0.95 -15.56
CA ILE A 101 -8.12 2.07 -15.56
C ILE A 101 -7.40 3.41 -15.80
N GLY A 102 -6.25 3.62 -15.17
CA GLY A 102 -5.40 4.80 -15.39
C GLY A 102 -4.92 4.92 -16.83
N ILE A 103 -4.51 3.81 -17.45
CA ILE A 103 -4.15 3.76 -18.88
C ILE A 103 -5.38 4.06 -19.75
N TRP A 104 -6.55 3.53 -19.43
CA TRP A 104 -7.77 3.87 -20.17
C TRP A 104 -8.09 5.37 -20.06
N PHE A 105 -8.09 5.97 -18.87
CA PHE A 105 -8.29 7.41 -18.71
C PHE A 105 -7.22 8.24 -19.41
N ARG A 106 -6.00 7.70 -19.54
CA ARG A 106 -4.94 8.32 -20.31
C ARG A 106 -5.25 8.35 -21.81
N LEU A 107 -5.77 7.25 -22.35
CA LEU A 107 -6.11 7.10 -23.76
C LEU A 107 -7.41 7.84 -24.15
N THR A 108 -8.22 8.25 -23.17
CA THR A 108 -9.45 9.03 -23.35
C THR A 108 -9.26 10.47 -22.88
N THR A 109 -10.26 11.35 -23.02
CA THR A 109 -10.13 12.81 -22.80
C THR A 109 -9.91 13.26 -21.35
N ASN A 110 -9.98 12.38 -20.35
CA ASN A 110 -9.95 12.76 -18.94
C ASN A 110 -8.59 12.51 -18.26
N HIS A 111 -7.56 13.19 -18.75
CA HIS A 111 -6.18 12.95 -18.30
C HIS A 111 -5.91 13.35 -16.84
N VAL A 112 -6.71 14.25 -16.27
CA VAL A 112 -6.60 14.63 -14.85
C VAL A 112 -6.94 13.45 -13.95
N LEU A 113 -7.81 12.53 -14.37
CA LEU A 113 -8.17 11.34 -13.60
C LEU A 113 -6.99 10.36 -13.45
N VAL A 114 -6.03 10.35 -14.39
CA VAL A 114 -4.80 9.55 -14.27
C VAL A 114 -4.06 9.88 -12.99
N THR A 115 -4.09 11.15 -12.59
CA THR A 115 -3.41 11.67 -11.41
C THR A 115 -3.91 11.07 -10.11
N VAL A 116 -5.17 10.62 -10.09
CA VAL A 116 -5.80 10.05 -8.90
C VAL A 116 -5.24 8.65 -8.62
N PHE A 117 -4.88 7.91 -9.67
CA PHE A 117 -4.39 6.53 -9.54
C PHE A 117 -2.91 6.42 -9.17
N ILE A 118 -2.10 7.45 -9.45
CA ILE A 118 -0.66 7.38 -9.18
C ILE A 118 -0.36 7.32 -7.67
N PRO A 119 -0.93 8.21 -6.82
CA PRO A 119 -0.75 8.13 -5.37
C PRO A 119 -1.27 6.82 -4.76
N PHE A 120 -2.35 6.25 -5.29
CA PHE A 120 -2.83 4.93 -4.91
C PHE A 120 -1.77 3.84 -5.13
N LEU A 121 -1.16 3.79 -6.32
CA LEU A 121 -0.14 2.81 -6.67
C LEU A 121 1.12 3.00 -5.81
N ILE A 122 1.53 4.25 -5.57
CA ILE A 122 2.67 4.58 -4.70
C ILE A 122 2.39 4.11 -3.26
N ALA A 123 1.22 4.44 -2.72
CA ALA A 123 0.80 4.04 -1.38
C ALA A 123 0.76 2.52 -1.22
N TYR A 124 0.17 1.82 -2.19
CA TYR A 124 0.09 0.36 -2.19
C TYR A 124 1.49 -0.28 -2.28
N ALA A 125 2.35 0.20 -3.18
CA ALA A 125 3.73 -0.26 -3.26
C ALA A 125 4.49 -0.02 -1.94
N SER A 126 4.28 1.14 -1.32
CA SER A 126 4.91 1.50 -0.04
C SER A 126 4.50 0.57 1.09
N HIS A 127 3.23 0.15 1.15
CA HIS A 127 2.76 -0.86 2.09
C HIS A 127 3.54 -2.16 1.90
N LEU A 128 3.62 -2.68 0.67
CA LEU A 128 4.33 -3.93 0.39
C LEU A 128 5.84 -3.84 0.71
N PHE A 129 6.46 -2.66 0.50
CA PHE A 129 7.85 -2.44 0.92
C PHE A 129 8.00 -2.44 2.44
N LEU A 130 7.10 -1.78 3.18
CA LEU A 130 7.13 -1.78 4.64
C LEU A 130 6.95 -3.18 5.20
N ASP A 131 6.07 -3.95 4.59
CA ASP A 131 5.90 -5.37 4.91
C ASP A 131 7.13 -6.21 4.62
N TYR A 132 7.86 -5.90 3.56
CA TYR A 132 9.11 -6.58 3.23
C TYR A 132 10.20 -6.33 4.28
N PHE A 133 10.25 -5.15 4.89
CA PHE A 133 11.23 -4.87 5.93
C PHE A 133 10.84 -5.52 7.26
N PRO A 134 11.80 -6.08 8.02
CA PRO A 134 11.50 -6.66 9.32
C PRO A 134 11.02 -5.56 10.27
N ASN A 135 9.96 -5.83 11.04
CA ASN A 135 9.53 -4.95 12.12
C ASN A 135 10.63 -4.88 13.18
N ILE A 136 11.23 -3.70 13.32
CA ILE A 136 12.16 -3.39 14.40
C ILE A 136 11.33 -3.20 15.67
N ASP A 137 11.64 -3.92 16.75
CA ASP A 137 11.00 -3.66 18.03
C ASP A 137 11.50 -2.32 18.57
N THR A 138 10.67 -1.29 18.46
CA THR A 138 11.00 0.06 18.94
C THR A 138 11.25 0.11 20.44
N ARG A 139 10.77 -0.89 21.21
CA ARG A 139 11.04 -0.98 22.65
C ARG A 139 12.48 -1.39 22.94
N ASP A 140 13.09 -2.19 22.06
CA ASP A 140 14.47 -2.63 22.21
C ASP A 140 15.44 -1.54 21.71
N LEU A 141 15.01 -0.70 20.76
CA LEU A 141 15.70 0.54 20.37
C LEU A 141 15.94 1.47 21.57
N TYR A 142 14.95 1.67 22.46
CA TYR A 142 15.12 2.48 23.68
C TYR A 142 16.08 1.87 24.71
N LYS A 143 16.40 0.57 24.59
CA LYS A 143 17.34 -0.13 25.46
C LYS A 143 18.73 -0.27 24.85
N GLY A 144 18.96 0.29 23.66
CA GLY A 144 20.22 0.14 22.92
C GLY A 144 20.45 -1.26 22.35
N GLU A 145 19.45 -2.15 22.37
CA GLU A 145 19.52 -3.49 21.79
C GLU A 145 18.72 -3.52 20.49
N LEU A 146 19.39 -3.62 19.34
CA LEU A 146 18.70 -3.74 18.06
C LEU A 146 18.31 -5.21 17.84
N ARG A 147 17.15 -5.62 18.36
CA ARG A 147 16.61 -6.97 18.13
C ARG A 147 15.67 -6.98 16.94
N ILE A 148 16.11 -7.63 15.86
CA ILE A 148 15.28 -7.91 14.69
C ILE A 148 14.32 -9.04 15.07
N LYS A 149 13.01 -8.77 15.10
CA LYS A 149 12.01 -9.83 15.32
C LYS A 149 12.07 -10.81 14.16
N GLU A 150 12.13 -12.11 14.49
CA GLU A 150 11.98 -13.15 13.48
C GLU A 150 10.62 -13.02 12.79
N LYS A 151 10.64 -13.00 11.46
CA LYS A 151 9.44 -12.95 10.62
C LYS A 151 8.64 -14.24 10.76
N LYS A 152 7.61 -14.23 11.61
CA LYS A 152 6.74 -15.38 11.92
C LYS A 152 5.28 -14.94 11.99
N GLY A 153 4.36 -15.90 11.90
CA GLY A 153 2.92 -15.65 12.07
C GLY A 153 2.31 -14.84 10.94
N THR A 154 1.74 -13.67 11.26
CA THR A 154 0.95 -12.82 10.34
C THR A 154 1.73 -12.27 9.15
N PHE A 155 3.07 -12.32 9.19
CA PHE A 155 3.92 -11.99 8.04
C PHE A 155 3.71 -12.96 6.86
N LEU A 156 3.46 -14.25 7.15
CA LEU A 156 3.41 -15.28 6.13
C LEU A 156 2.14 -15.19 5.28
N MET A 157 2.31 -15.48 3.98
CA MET A 157 1.22 -15.42 3.00
C MET A 157 0.58 -16.77 2.77
N HIS A 158 -0.75 -16.76 2.65
CA HIS A 158 -1.56 -17.91 2.30
C HIS A 158 -1.99 -17.83 0.84
N MET A 159 -1.99 -18.99 0.19
CA MET A 159 -2.56 -19.12 -1.15
C MET A 159 -4.08 -18.94 -1.08
N PRO A 160 -4.69 -18.33 -2.10
CA PRO A 160 -6.12 -18.10 -2.11
C PRO A 160 -6.82 -19.43 -2.45
N PHE A 161 -8.07 -19.59 -2.00
CA PHE A 161 -8.89 -20.77 -2.34
C PHE A 161 -8.39 -22.14 -1.87
N LEU A 162 -7.91 -22.20 -0.63
CA LEU A 162 -8.07 -23.41 0.18
C LEU A 162 -8.96 -23.05 1.37
N PHE A 163 -10.28 -23.17 1.16
CA PHE A 163 -11.15 -23.61 2.26
C PHE A 163 -10.52 -24.88 2.85
N GLU A 164 -10.75 -25.16 4.14
CA GLU A 164 -10.52 -26.53 4.59
C GLU A 164 -11.22 -27.46 3.58
N ASP A 165 -10.46 -28.34 2.93
CA ASP A 165 -11.07 -29.51 2.32
C ASP A 165 -11.98 -30.10 3.41
N ARG A 166 -13.16 -30.62 3.04
CA ARG A 166 -14.03 -31.41 3.93
C ARG A 166 -13.27 -32.52 4.71
N LYS A 167 -12.00 -32.80 4.36
CA LYS A 167 -11.03 -33.70 5.00
C LYS A 167 -9.98 -33.05 5.93
N GLY A 168 -10.02 -31.74 6.21
CA GLY A 168 -9.23 -31.11 7.29
C GLY A 168 -7.74 -30.85 7.01
N LYS A 169 -7.29 -30.73 5.75
CA LYS A 169 -5.89 -30.41 5.43
C LYS A 169 -5.62 -28.90 5.46
N LYS A 170 -4.56 -28.50 6.18
CA LYS A 170 -4.15 -27.10 6.41
C LYS A 170 -3.82 -26.37 5.09
N ARG A 171 -4.22 -25.09 5.02
CA ARG A 171 -3.84 -24.14 3.96
C ARG A 171 -2.34 -24.16 3.69
N LYS A 172 -1.97 -24.05 2.42
CA LYS A 172 -0.56 -23.94 2.02
C LYS A 172 -0.09 -22.51 2.26
N THR A 173 0.80 -22.35 3.22
CA THR A 173 1.47 -21.09 3.55
C THR A 173 2.83 -21.06 2.87
N LEU A 174 3.20 -19.91 2.31
CA LEU A 174 4.56 -19.69 1.81
C LEU A 174 5.54 -19.67 2.98
N ASP A 175 6.75 -20.19 2.77
CA ASP A 175 7.82 -19.97 3.74
C ASP A 175 8.27 -18.50 3.71
N VAL A 176 9.11 -18.11 4.68
CA VAL A 176 9.59 -16.73 4.84
C VAL A 176 10.24 -16.21 3.56
N LYS A 177 11.11 -16.99 2.93
CA LYS A 177 11.88 -16.59 1.75
C LYS A 177 10.98 -16.37 0.53
N HIS A 178 9.96 -17.22 0.36
CA HIS A 178 8.98 -17.09 -0.71
C HIS A 178 8.05 -15.90 -0.47
N THR A 179 7.61 -15.67 0.78
CA THR A 179 6.84 -14.47 1.14
C THR A 179 7.64 -13.18 0.90
N GLU A 180 8.91 -13.13 1.29
CA GLU A 180 9.77 -11.97 1.04
C GLU A 180 9.93 -11.68 -0.45
N ARG A 181 10.22 -12.71 -1.25
CA ARG A 181 10.31 -12.58 -2.71
C ARG A 181 8.97 -12.12 -3.30
N TRP A 182 7.86 -12.66 -2.82
CA TRP A 182 6.54 -12.27 -3.28
C TRP A 182 6.27 -10.79 -3.01
N LEU A 183 6.48 -10.32 -1.78
CA LEU A 183 6.32 -8.92 -1.40
C LEU A 183 7.19 -8.01 -2.26
N LEU A 184 8.48 -8.32 -2.38
CA LEU A 184 9.43 -7.50 -3.13
C LEU A 184 9.05 -7.40 -4.62
N VAL A 185 8.74 -8.52 -5.27
CA VAL A 185 8.35 -8.53 -6.69
C VAL A 185 7.08 -7.70 -6.90
N ASN A 186 6.05 -7.89 -6.07
CA ASN A 186 4.80 -7.16 -6.22
C ASN A 186 4.92 -5.67 -5.86
N ALA A 187 5.76 -5.31 -4.89
CA ALA A 187 6.09 -3.93 -4.56
C ALA A 187 6.78 -3.23 -5.75
N VAL A 188 7.81 -3.86 -6.33
CA VAL A 188 8.54 -3.34 -7.49
C VAL A 188 7.64 -3.22 -8.71
N LEU A 189 6.82 -4.23 -9.00
CA LEU A 189 5.86 -4.17 -10.12
C LEU A 189 4.86 -3.03 -9.95
N THR A 190 4.28 -2.88 -8.75
CA THR A 190 3.31 -1.81 -8.48
C THR A 190 3.96 -0.43 -8.56
N PHE A 191 5.19 -0.29 -8.05
CA PHE A 191 5.95 0.95 -8.17
C PHE A 191 6.28 1.27 -9.64
N ALA A 192 6.67 0.27 -10.43
CA ALA A 192 6.92 0.43 -11.86
C ALA A 192 5.64 0.88 -12.61
N MET A 193 4.46 0.36 -12.26
CA MET A 193 3.18 0.83 -12.79
C MET A 193 2.94 2.32 -12.47
N ALA A 194 3.21 2.76 -11.23
CA ALA A 194 3.10 4.16 -10.84
C ALA A 194 4.04 5.05 -11.65
N MET A 195 5.30 4.62 -11.82
CA MET A 195 6.30 5.31 -12.62
C MET A 195 5.87 5.40 -14.09
N LEU A 196 5.38 4.32 -14.68
CA LEU A 196 4.90 4.31 -16.05
C LEU A 196 3.74 5.27 -16.27
N LEU A 197 2.76 5.34 -15.36
CA LEU A 197 1.67 6.32 -15.46
C LEU A 197 2.19 7.77 -15.32
N SER A 198 3.13 7.99 -14.40
CA SER A 198 3.75 9.31 -14.18
C SER A 198 4.53 9.78 -15.40
N LEU A 199 5.38 8.91 -15.95
CA LEU A 199 6.17 9.19 -17.16
C LEU A 199 5.27 9.35 -18.39
N ALA A 200 4.26 8.48 -18.54
CA ALA A 200 3.28 8.61 -19.60
C ALA A 200 2.63 9.99 -19.54
N LYS A 201 2.21 10.44 -18.35
CA LYS A 201 1.64 11.76 -18.11
C LYS A 201 2.59 12.90 -18.46
N TYR A 202 3.85 12.82 -18.01
CA TYR A 202 4.87 13.85 -18.20
C TYR A 202 5.29 14.02 -19.67
N TYR A 203 5.61 12.94 -20.37
CA TYR A 203 6.19 13.01 -21.73
C TYR A 203 5.18 13.25 -22.83
N TYR A 204 3.91 12.96 -22.59
CA TYR A 204 2.86 13.15 -23.59
C TYR A 204 1.83 14.16 -23.08
N PRO A 205 2.22 15.38 -22.69
CA PRO A 205 1.27 16.35 -22.13
C PRO A 205 0.18 16.58 -23.19
N LEU A 206 -1.05 16.22 -22.83
CA LEU A 206 -2.19 16.41 -23.71
C LEU A 206 -2.62 17.87 -23.63
N PRO A 207 -3.21 18.42 -24.71
CA PRO A 207 -3.56 19.83 -24.75
C PRO A 207 -4.39 20.19 -23.52
N PRO A 208 -4.20 21.40 -22.96
CA PRO A 208 -4.92 21.83 -21.78
C PRO A 208 -6.41 21.63 -22.01
N LEU A 209 -7.10 21.11 -21.00
CA LEU A 209 -8.55 20.94 -21.03
C LEU A 209 -9.19 22.25 -21.49
N SER A 210 -9.80 22.23 -22.68
CA SER A 210 -10.63 23.32 -23.17
C SER A 210 -11.94 23.28 -22.38
N PHE A 211 -11.91 23.87 -21.19
CA PHE A 211 -13.10 24.18 -20.41
C PHE A 211 -13.75 25.47 -20.92
#